data_AF-A0A6B3IEU1-F1
#
_entry.id   AF-A0A6B3IEU1-F1
#
_cell.length_a   1.000
_cell.length_b   1.000
_cell.length_c   1.000
_cell.angle_alpha   90.00
_cell.angle_beta   90.00
_cell.angle_gamma   90.00
#
_symmetry.space_group_name_H-M   'P 1'
#
loop_
_entity.id
_entity.type
_entity.pdbx_description
1 polymer ?
#
loop_
_entity_poly.entity_id
_entity_poly.type
_entity_poly.pdbx_seq_one_letter_code
_entity_poly.pdbx_strand_id
1 'polypeptide(L)'
;PFSKSDVVPAIEMAVSRFAELKALESEIADLSQRLETRKLVDRAKSILQTDYGLSEPAAFRWIQKTSMDRRMSMQQLAEALIEDAEEKKKAAE
;
A
#
# COMPACT_ATOMS: atom_id res chain seq x y z
N PRO A 1 41.18 -5.46 26.01
CA PRO A 1 40.38 -5.28 27.25
C PRO A 1 39.72 -3.89 27.22
N PHE A 2 38.42 -3.79 27.51
CA PHE A 2 37.67 -2.52 27.52
C PHE A 2 37.45 -2.04 28.96
N SER A 3 37.43 -0.72 29.14
CA SER A 3 37.16 -0.03 30.40
C SER A 3 35.70 0.44 30.45
N LYS A 4 35.19 0.78 31.65
CA LYS A 4 33.81 1.28 31.79
C LYS A 4 33.53 2.55 30.97
N SER A 5 34.56 3.37 30.74
CA SER A 5 34.48 4.57 29.89
C SER A 5 34.35 4.26 28.39
N ASP A 6 34.73 3.06 27.94
CA ASP A 6 34.62 2.65 26.53
C ASP A 6 33.22 2.10 26.21
N VAL A 7 32.51 1.62 27.23
CA VAL A 7 31.21 0.95 27.08
C VAL A 7 30.09 1.93 26.77
N VAL A 8 30.07 3.11 27.41
CA VAL A 8 28.99 4.09 27.22
C VAL A 8 28.93 4.61 25.77
N PRO A 9 30.03 5.08 25.15
CA PRO A 9 30.02 5.51 23.75
C PRO A 9 29.69 4.38 22.78
N ALA A 10 30.13 3.15 23.08
CA ALA A 10 29.81 1.98 22.26
C ALA A 10 28.30 1.66 22.29
N ILE A 11 27.66 1.77 23.45
CA ILE A 11 26.20 1.61 23.59
C ILE A 11 25.46 2.73 22.87
N GLU A 12 25.88 3.99 23.02
CA GLU A 12 25.27 5.13 22.33
C GLU A 12 25.33 4.96 20.81
N MET A 13 26.48 4.55 20.28
CA MET A 13 26.65 4.23 18.86
C MET A 13 25.73 3.07 18.44
N ALA A 14 25.66 2.00 19.23
CA ALA A 14 24.79 0.86 18.93
C ALA A 14 23.30 1.26 18.91
N VAL A 15 22.86 2.09 19.86
CA VAL A 15 21.48 2.61 19.91
C VAL A 15 21.19 3.50 18.70
N SER A 16 22.12 4.38 18.33
CA SER A 16 21.99 5.24 17.14
C SER A 16 21.86 4.40 15.85
N ARG A 17 22.72 3.39 15.67
CA ARG A 17 22.64 2.48 14.53
C ARG A 17 21.33 1.67 14.51
N PHE A 18 20.88 1.20 15.67
CA PHE A 18 19.63 0.46 15.77
C PHE A 18 18.41 1.32 15.39
N ALA A 19 18.37 2.57 15.86
CA ALA A 19 17.31 3.50 15.50
C ALA A 19 17.28 3.79 13.99
N GLU A 20 18.44 3.97 13.36
CA GLU A 20 18.55 4.16 11.91
C GLU A 20 18.07 2.93 11.14
N LEU A 21 18.49 1.72 11.54
CA LEU A 21 18.01 0.49 10.91
C LEU A 21 16.50 0.33 11.03
N LYS A 22 15.91 0.65 12.19
CA LYS A 22 14.46 0.61 12.38
C LYS A 22 13.72 1.62 11.52
N ALA A 23 14.27 2.82 11.34
CA ALA A 23 13.70 3.81 10.44
C ALA A 23 13.69 3.32 8.99
N LEU A 24 14.81 2.74 8.52
CA LEU A 24 14.92 2.16 7.18
C LEU A 24 13.96 0.99 6.98
N GLU A 25 13.85 0.08 7.95
CA GLU A 25 12.89 -1.02 7.89
C GLU A 25 11.44 -0.50 7.74
N SER A 26 11.08 0.55 8.48
CA SER A 26 9.76 1.19 8.37
C SER A 26 9.54 1.85 7.02
N GLU A 27 10.56 2.48 6.44
CA GLU A 27 10.48 3.11 5.12
C GLU A 27 10.29 2.07 4.02
N ILE A 28 11.02 0.96 4.09
CA ILE A 28 10.86 -0.17 3.16
C ILE A 28 9.44 -0.72 3.25
N ALA A 29 8.92 -0.94 4.45
CA ALA A 29 7.56 -1.46 4.65
C ALA A 29 6.49 -0.52 4.05
N ASP A 30 6.60 0.78 4.28
CA ASP A 30 5.68 1.78 3.73
C ASP A 30 5.78 1.85 2.19
N LEU A 31 7.00 1.83 1.63
CA LEU A 31 7.19 1.79 0.19
C LEU A 31 6.58 0.54 -0.45
N SER A 32 6.78 -0.64 0.16
CA SER A 32 6.15 -1.88 -0.29
C SER A 32 4.63 -1.76 -0.27
N GLN A 33 4.04 -1.20 0.79
CA GLN A 33 2.58 -1.04 0.89
C GLN A 33 2.02 -0.06 -0.15
N ARG A 34 2.72 1.03 -0.44
CA ARG A 34 2.34 1.97 -1.51
C ARG A 34 2.37 1.32 -2.88
N LEU A 35 3.37 0.47 -3.16
CA LEU A 35 3.48 -0.26 -4.42
C LEU A 35 2.34 -1.27 -4.59
N GLU A 36 2.00 -2.03 -3.55
CA GLU A 36 0.87 -2.97 -3.61
C GLU A 36 -0.46 -2.23 -3.79
N THR A 37 -0.66 -1.11 -3.07
CA THR A 37 -1.85 -0.26 -3.25
C THR A 37 -1.96 0.23 -4.69
N ARG A 38 -0.85 0.67 -5.31
CA ARG A 38 -0.83 1.12 -6.71
C ARG A 38 -1.26 -0.01 -7.66
N LYS A 39 -0.73 -1.22 -7.49
CA LYS A 39 -1.11 -2.38 -8.33
C LYS A 39 -2.60 -2.68 -8.24
N LEU A 40 -3.15 -2.66 -7.04
CA LEU A 40 -4.58 -2.90 -6.81
C LEU A 40 -5.44 -1.84 -7.48
N VAL A 41 -5.10 -0.56 -7.31
CA VAL A 41 -5.82 0.56 -7.96
C VAL A 41 -5.72 0.48 -9.48
N ASP A 42 -4.55 0.14 -10.03
CA ASP A 42 -4.38 -0.03 -11.48
C ASP A 42 -5.25 -1.19 -12.02
N ARG A 43 -5.33 -2.31 -11.31
CA ARG A 43 -6.24 -3.43 -11.68
C ARG A 43 -7.71 -3.03 -11.59
N ALA A 44 -8.11 -2.34 -10.53
CA ALA A 44 -9.48 -1.84 -10.38
C ALA A 44 -9.85 -0.84 -11.48
N LYS A 45 -8.93 0.04 -11.90
CA LYS A 45 -9.13 0.92 -13.06
C LYS A 45 -9.36 0.12 -14.33
N SER A 46 -8.59 -0.94 -14.57
CA SER A 46 -8.77 -1.79 -15.77
C SER A 46 -10.14 -2.44 -15.80
N ILE A 47 -10.63 -2.96 -14.67
CA ILE A 47 -11.99 -3.51 -14.55
C ILE A 47 -13.03 -2.43 -14.89
N LEU A 48 -12.91 -1.24 -14.30
CA LEU A 48 -13.84 -0.14 -14.57
C LEU A 48 -13.82 0.32 -16.04
N GLN A 49 -12.68 0.24 -16.71
CA GLN A 49 -12.57 0.53 -18.13
C GLN A 49 -13.27 -0.55 -18.97
N THR A 50 -13.05 -1.83 -18.67
CA THR A 50 -13.61 -2.96 -19.42
C THR A 50 -15.13 -3.10 -19.22
N ASP A 51 -15.59 -3.06 -17.97
CA ASP A 51 -16.98 -3.40 -17.63
C ASP A 51 -17.93 -2.20 -17.78
N TYR A 52 -17.42 -0.99 -17.55
CA TYR A 52 -18.23 0.24 -17.55
C TYR A 52 -17.83 1.24 -18.63
N GLY A 53 -16.85 0.92 -19.47
CA GLY A 53 -16.42 1.79 -20.58
C GLY A 53 -15.83 3.14 -20.15
N LEU A 54 -15.38 3.25 -18.90
CA LEU A 54 -14.77 4.49 -18.40
C LEU A 54 -13.40 4.69 -19.05
N SER A 55 -12.97 5.95 -19.22
CA SER A 55 -11.56 6.23 -19.52
C SER A 55 -10.72 6.08 -18.25
N GLU A 56 -9.41 5.85 -18.37
CA GLU A 56 -8.53 5.73 -17.21
C GLU A 56 -8.64 6.92 -16.23
N PRO A 57 -8.64 8.20 -16.66
CA PRO A 57 -8.82 9.33 -15.74
C PRO A 57 -10.22 9.38 -15.10
N ALA A 58 -11.24 8.85 -15.77
CA ALA A 58 -12.59 8.75 -15.21
C ALA A 58 -12.68 7.63 -14.17
N ALA A 59 -12.08 6.47 -14.45
CA ALA A 59 -12.00 5.34 -13.53
C ALA A 59 -11.25 5.71 -12.24
N PHE A 60 -10.11 6.41 -12.35
CA PHE A 60 -9.37 6.86 -11.16
C PHE A 60 -10.19 7.84 -10.31
N ARG A 61 -10.84 8.83 -10.94
CA ARG A 61 -11.72 9.78 -10.23
C ARG A 61 -12.91 9.08 -9.58
N TRP A 62 -13.46 8.06 -10.23
CA TRP A 62 -14.52 7.25 -9.67
C TRP A 62 -14.06 6.53 -8.40
N ILE A 63 -12.90 5.85 -8.44
CA ILE A 63 -12.33 5.15 -7.28
C ILE A 63 -12.12 6.14 -6.14
N GLN A 64 -11.50 7.30 -6.42
CA GLN A 64 -11.26 8.32 -5.40
C GLN A 64 -12.56 8.82 -4.77
N LYS A 65 -13.56 9.15 -5.58
CA LYS A 65 -14.85 9.65 -5.09
C LYS A 65 -15.59 8.60 -4.27
N THR A 66 -15.69 7.37 -4.78
CA THR A 66 -16.38 6.27 -4.09
C THR A 66 -15.67 5.92 -2.77
N SER A 67 -14.34 5.99 -2.73
CA SER A 67 -13.56 5.78 -1.50
C SER A 67 -13.91 6.80 -0.43
N MET A 68 -14.01 8.09 -0.80
CA MET A 68 -14.45 9.16 0.11
C MET A 68 -15.90 8.97 0.56
N ASP A 69 -16.82 8.71 -0.37
CA ASP A 69 -18.25 8.56 -0.09
C ASP A 69 -18.52 7.37 0.84
N ARG A 70 -17.73 6.29 0.71
CA ARG A 70 -17.83 5.08 1.54
C ARG A 70 -16.89 5.07 2.76
N ARG A 71 -16.12 6.13 2.99
CA ARG A 71 -15.14 6.27 4.09
C ARG A 71 -14.18 5.08 4.21
N MET A 72 -13.73 4.56 3.08
CA MET A 72 -12.79 3.45 2.97
C MET A 72 -11.51 3.90 2.26
N SER A 73 -10.40 3.23 2.49
CA SER A 73 -9.18 3.52 1.74
C SER A 73 -9.34 3.14 0.26
N MET A 74 -8.58 3.79 -0.63
CA MET A 74 -8.57 3.40 -2.05
C MET A 74 -8.14 1.95 -2.25
N GLN A 75 -7.25 1.43 -1.39
CA GLN A 75 -6.84 0.03 -1.39
C GLN A 75 -8.04 -0.90 -1.14
N GLN A 76 -8.78 -0.65 -0.06
CA GLN A 76 -9.94 -1.47 0.32
C GLN A 76 -11.03 -1.45 -0.76
N LEU A 77 -11.29 -0.26 -1.35
CA LEU A 77 -12.24 -0.16 -2.45
C LEU A 77 -11.76 -0.93 -3.68
N ALA A 78 -10.48 -0.84 -4.03
CA ALA A 78 -9.92 -1.54 -5.17
C ALA A 78 -9.98 -3.06 -5.00
N GLU A 79 -9.66 -3.57 -3.80
CA GLU A 79 -9.81 -4.99 -3.45
C GLU A 79 -11.26 -5.45 -3.60
N ALA A 80 -12.22 -4.71 -3.03
CA ALA A 80 -13.64 -5.04 -3.14
C ALA A 80 -14.15 -5.04 -4.59
N LEU A 81 -13.67 -4.12 -5.44
CA LEU A 81 -13.99 -4.11 -6.88
C LEU A 81 -13.43 -5.33 -7.61
N ILE A 82 -12.20 -5.72 -7.28
CA ILE A 82 -11.55 -6.89 -7.88
C ILE A 82 -12.30 -8.16 -7.48
N GLU A 83 -12.66 -8.29 -6.21
CA GLU A 83 -13.42 -9.43 -5.70
C GLU A 83 -14.79 -9.55 -6.38
N ASP A 84 -15.57 -8.46 -6.43
CA ASP A 84 -16.88 -8.42 -7.11
C ASP A 84 -16.78 -8.78 -8.60
N ALA A 85 -15.71 -8.35 -9.28
CA ALA A 85 -15.48 -8.71 -10.69
C ALA A 85 -15.14 -10.20 -10.88
N GLU A 86 -14.30 -10.77 -9.99
CA GLU A 86 -13.96 -12.19 -10.02
C GLU A 86 -15.18 -13.07 -9.72
N GLU A 87 -16.06 -12.65 -8.79
CA GLU A 87 -17.31 -13.34 -8.50
C GLU A 87 -18.27 -13.35 -9.68
N LYS A 88 -18.46 -12.19 -10.34
CA LYS A 88 -19.29 -12.10 -11.55
C LYS A 88 -18.78 -12.97 -12.67
N LYS A 89 -17.45 -13.05 -12.85
CA LYS A 89 -16.83 -13.91 -13.85
C LYS A 89 -17.11 -15.39 -13.57
N LYS A 90 -16.97 -15.84 -12.31
CA LYS A 90 -17.29 -17.22 -11.91
C LYS A 90 -18.76 -17.58 -12.06
N ALA A 91 -19.67 -16.62 -11.87
CA ALA A 91 -21.10 -16.85 -12.04
C ALA A 91 -21.53 -16.92 -13.52
N ALA A 92 -20.69 -16.43 -14.44
CA ALA A 92 -20.93 -16.44 -15.88
C ALA A 92 -20.31 -17.66 -16.61
N GLU A 93 -19.47 -18.44 -15.92
CA GLU A 93 -18.88 -19.71 -16.38
C GLU A 93 -19.74 -20.92 -15.97
#